data_AF-A0A565B562-F1
#
_entry.id   AF-A0A565B562-F1
#
_cell.length_a   1.000
_cell.length_b   1.000
_cell.length_c   1.000
_cell.angle_alpha   90.00
_cell.angle_beta   90.00
_cell.angle_gamma   90.00
#
_symmetry.space_group_name_H-M   'P 1'
#
loop_
_entity.id
_entity.type
_entity.pdbx_description
1 polymer ?
#
loop_
_entity_poly.entity_id
_entity_poly.type
_entity_poly.pdbx_seq_one_letter_code
_entity_poly.pdbx_strand_id
1 'polypeptide(L)'
;MSDNLFEGLPPPSSQEQELPISSKPDESKNEISSPAPTLVLKSSLKRSKPAESATDVSAPPLLKSALKRSKPAESTPQPEPEVPKKRLQFKTSTDASEEQVIEAMRKITSHIKNPSKFSKASKLAIRLIQAGSVKPETSSYFIAILEAAMSSKTSCTDRLVRADYHALFSAAQDVTECLDKSQKNLLTIWTIKAVVANDLFTDDSFMFSKTATQLKEAISDLPVSTEEDDAEEAAALKEEAVKDIGDGQTTHDVAEASSAGDQEDGQSDPFGLDALIPSCGKKNGKTKIRKDLATDVDTEENKRFLRSKREALITCLEIAARRYKVPWCQTVIDILVKHAFENVSRFTSQQRQAVEKLWASVREQHIRRKQGKSVTGKLDVTAFECLQDKYANEKMSIRRAVGSSGERRTQQWLG
;
A
#
# COMPACT_ATOMS: atom_id res chain seq x y z
N MET A 1 0.08 -16.66 -18.60
CA MET A 1 1.03 -15.92 -19.47
C MET A 1 2.18 -15.47 -18.60
N SER A 2 3.40 -15.90 -18.92
CA SER A 2 4.62 -15.63 -18.18
C SER A 2 5.18 -14.26 -18.58
N ASP A 3 4.71 -13.22 -17.91
CA ASP A 3 5.29 -11.89 -18.03
C ASP A 3 6.58 -11.81 -17.20
N ASN A 4 7.64 -11.37 -17.86
CA ASN A 4 9.02 -11.38 -17.40
C ASN A 4 9.21 -10.58 -16.10
N LEU A 5 9.47 -11.31 -15.03
CA LEU A 5 9.60 -10.88 -13.62
C LEU A 5 10.80 -9.94 -13.32
N PHE A 6 11.58 -9.51 -14.33
CA PHE A 6 12.87 -8.84 -14.12
C PHE A 6 13.16 -7.66 -15.07
N GLU A 7 12.13 -7.07 -15.66
CA GLU A 7 12.30 -5.89 -16.52
C GLU A 7 12.56 -4.64 -15.68
N GLY A 8 13.80 -4.46 -15.22
CA GLY A 8 14.24 -3.28 -14.47
C GLY A 8 15.37 -3.46 -13.46
N LEU A 9 15.90 -4.68 -13.28
CA LEU A 9 17.05 -4.92 -12.40
C LEU A 9 18.33 -5.14 -13.22
N PRO A 10 19.46 -4.49 -12.90
CA PRO A 10 20.72 -4.78 -13.56
C PRO A 10 21.18 -6.22 -13.22
N PRO A 11 21.78 -6.95 -14.19
CA PRO A 11 22.23 -8.32 -13.96
C PRO A 11 23.36 -8.36 -12.91
N PRO A 12 23.48 -9.46 -12.14
CA PRO A 12 24.58 -9.63 -11.20
C PRO A 12 25.90 -9.70 -11.97
N SER A 13 26.88 -8.87 -11.57
CA SER A 13 28.27 -9.05 -12.01
C SER A 13 28.85 -10.29 -11.33
N SER A 14 28.97 -11.38 -12.09
CA SER A 14 29.92 -12.44 -11.77
C SER A 14 31.32 -11.87 -11.89
N GLN A 15 31.98 -11.64 -10.77
CA GLN A 15 33.41 -11.42 -10.74
C GLN A 15 34.03 -12.62 -10.02
N GLU A 16 34.40 -13.62 -10.81
CA GLU A 16 35.34 -14.65 -10.40
C GLU A 16 36.65 -13.95 -10.01
N GLN A 17 36.99 -14.00 -8.72
CA GLN A 17 38.32 -13.67 -8.24
C GLN A 17 39.13 -14.97 -8.20
N GLU A 18 39.87 -15.24 -9.27
CA GLU A 18 41.05 -16.10 -9.19
C GLU A 18 42.22 -15.30 -8.59
N LEU A 19 42.80 -15.85 -7.53
CA LEU A 19 44.05 -15.41 -6.90
C LEU A 19 45.24 -15.70 -7.82
N PRO A 20 46.22 -14.78 -7.99
CA PRO A 20 47.54 -15.17 -8.45
C PRO A 20 48.54 -15.26 -7.29
N ILE A 21 49.19 -16.41 -7.25
CA ILE A 21 50.30 -16.79 -6.38
C ILE A 21 51.58 -16.03 -6.81
N SER A 22 52.36 -15.69 -5.79
CA SER A 22 53.69 -15.08 -5.79
C SER A 22 54.75 -15.81 -6.63
N SER A 23 55.49 -15.06 -7.45
CA SER A 23 56.94 -15.22 -7.63
C SER A 23 57.59 -14.01 -8.36
N LYS A 24 58.71 -13.53 -7.82
CA LYS A 24 59.76 -12.68 -8.44
C LYS A 24 61.04 -13.56 -8.55
N PRO A 25 62.16 -13.15 -9.21
CA PRO A 25 62.51 -11.86 -9.85
C PRO A 25 63.14 -11.99 -11.26
N ASP A 26 63.32 -10.89 -12.01
CA ASP A 26 64.64 -10.35 -12.38
C ASP A 26 64.61 -9.12 -13.32
N GLU A 27 65.75 -8.42 -13.32
CA GLU A 27 66.09 -7.07 -13.79
C GLU A 27 65.79 -6.70 -15.27
N SER A 28 65.41 -5.44 -15.53
CA SER A 28 66.27 -4.44 -16.20
C SER A 28 65.52 -3.18 -16.70
N LYS A 29 66.20 -2.04 -16.47
CA LYS A 29 66.06 -0.64 -16.94
C LYS A 29 65.09 -0.32 -18.10
N ASN A 30 64.25 0.73 -17.93
CA ASN A 30 64.47 2.05 -18.56
C ASN A 30 63.38 3.08 -18.19
N GLU A 31 63.81 4.34 -18.12
CA GLU A 31 63.04 5.56 -17.86
C GLU A 31 62.03 5.91 -18.97
N ILE A 32 61.00 6.70 -18.61
CA ILE A 32 60.54 7.96 -19.26
C ILE A 32 59.01 8.15 -19.14
N SER A 33 58.64 9.22 -18.44
CA SER A 33 57.55 10.19 -18.68
C SER A 33 56.09 9.75 -18.92
N SER A 34 55.20 10.25 -18.06
CA SER A 34 53.77 10.53 -18.36
C SER A 34 53.64 11.63 -19.47
N PRO A 35 52.48 11.93 -20.10
CA PRO A 35 51.25 12.38 -19.42
C PRO A 35 49.89 12.01 -20.07
N ALA A 36 48.84 12.42 -19.34
CA ALA A 36 47.40 12.28 -19.57
C ALA A 36 46.85 12.86 -20.89
N PRO A 37 45.63 12.45 -21.34
CA PRO A 37 45.00 12.99 -22.54
C PRO A 37 44.17 14.25 -22.26
N THR A 38 44.46 15.31 -23.02
CA THR A 38 43.72 16.59 -23.04
C THR A 38 42.66 16.56 -24.15
N LEU A 39 41.39 16.74 -23.80
CA LEU A 39 40.30 16.93 -24.77
C LEU A 39 40.23 18.40 -25.20
N VAL A 40 40.32 18.63 -26.52
CA VAL A 40 40.22 19.95 -27.17
C VAL A 40 38.79 20.19 -27.64
N LEU A 41 38.11 21.17 -27.04
CA LEU A 41 36.85 21.75 -27.52
C LEU A 41 37.17 22.91 -28.47
N LYS A 42 36.65 22.85 -29.72
CA LYS A 42 36.63 23.99 -30.65
C LYS A 42 35.27 24.69 -30.57
N SER A 43 35.34 25.98 -30.24
CA SER A 43 34.28 26.98 -30.25
C SER A 43 33.91 27.42 -31.68
N SER A 44 32.65 27.80 -31.90
CA SER A 44 32.29 28.96 -32.75
C SER A 44 30.85 29.42 -32.46
N LEU A 45 30.74 30.60 -31.84
CA LEU A 45 29.52 31.38 -31.65
C LEU A 45 29.38 32.35 -32.85
N LYS A 46 28.19 32.46 -33.45
CA LYS A 46 27.79 33.67 -34.20
C LYS A 46 26.55 34.28 -33.53
N ARG A 47 26.71 35.53 -33.16
CA ARG A 47 25.74 36.47 -32.56
C ARG A 47 25.00 37.21 -33.68
N SER A 48 23.70 37.42 -33.52
CA SER A 48 22.95 38.54 -34.10
C SER A 48 21.97 39.12 -33.07
N LYS A 49 21.83 40.45 -33.09
CA LYS A 49 21.21 41.37 -32.12
C LYS A 49 19.80 41.78 -32.62
N PRO A 50 18.87 42.29 -31.77
CA PRO A 50 17.42 42.18 -31.98
C PRO A 50 16.75 43.45 -32.56
N ALA A 51 15.47 43.31 -32.92
CA ALA A 51 14.53 44.39 -33.21
C ALA A 51 13.40 44.45 -32.18
N GLU A 52 12.95 45.67 -31.91
CA GLU A 52 11.98 46.10 -30.91
C GLU A 52 10.52 45.77 -31.28
N SER A 53 9.66 45.58 -30.28
CA SER A 53 8.30 46.17 -30.23
C SER A 53 7.67 45.96 -28.85
N ALA A 54 7.09 47.05 -28.33
CA ALA A 54 6.31 47.20 -27.10
C ALA A 54 4.95 46.45 -27.20
N THR A 55 4.04 46.32 -26.23
CA THR A 55 3.71 46.96 -24.94
C THR A 55 2.65 46.05 -24.29
N ASP A 56 2.64 45.84 -22.96
CA ASP A 56 1.50 46.19 -22.07
C ASP A 56 1.58 45.56 -20.66
N VAL A 57 1.71 46.48 -19.71
CA VAL A 57 1.14 46.60 -18.35
C VAL A 57 0.69 45.33 -17.60
N SER A 58 1.35 45.04 -16.47
CA SER A 58 0.75 44.33 -15.34
C SER A 58 1.20 44.94 -14.02
N ALA A 59 0.25 45.50 -13.26
CA ALA A 59 0.43 46.05 -11.92
C ALA A 59 0.12 44.99 -10.84
N PRO A 60 0.78 45.03 -9.66
CA PRO A 60 0.60 44.02 -8.60
C PRO A 60 -0.64 44.28 -7.74
N PRO A 61 -1.23 43.25 -7.10
CA PRO A 61 -2.44 43.40 -6.31
C PRO A 61 -2.17 43.98 -4.91
N LEU A 62 -3.02 44.92 -4.52
CA LEU A 62 -3.04 45.60 -3.21
C LEU A 62 -3.62 44.68 -2.12
N LEU A 63 -2.80 44.42 -1.09
CA LEU A 63 -3.21 43.87 0.20
C LEU A 63 -3.91 44.98 1.02
N LYS A 64 -5.16 44.75 1.44
CA LYS A 64 -5.86 45.60 2.43
C LYS A 64 -6.11 44.85 3.73
N SER A 65 -5.22 45.14 4.69
CA SER A 65 -5.45 45.47 6.10
C SER A 65 -6.63 44.84 6.86
N ALA A 66 -6.26 44.03 7.86
CA ALA A 66 -7.00 43.81 9.09
C ALA A 66 -7.00 45.07 10.00
N LEU A 67 -7.73 44.95 11.12
CA LEU A 67 -7.74 45.80 12.33
C LEU A 67 -8.74 46.98 12.36
N LYS A 68 -9.95 46.69 12.87
CA LYS A 68 -10.66 47.63 13.73
C LYS A 68 -11.00 46.98 15.08
N ARG A 69 -10.59 47.70 16.10
CA ARG A 69 -10.56 47.46 17.53
C ARG A 69 -11.86 47.99 18.15
N SER A 70 -12.49 47.23 19.05
CA SER A 70 -13.34 47.78 20.10
C SER A 70 -13.07 47.04 21.42
N LYS A 71 -12.82 47.83 22.47
CA LYS A 71 -12.48 47.44 23.85
C LYS A 71 -13.76 47.11 24.67
N PRO A 72 -13.64 46.48 25.86
CA PRO A 72 -14.72 45.83 26.57
C PRO A 72 -15.42 46.75 27.58
N ALA A 73 -16.67 46.41 27.91
CA ALA A 73 -17.32 46.80 29.16
C ALA A 73 -17.94 45.56 29.80
N GLU A 74 -17.62 45.39 31.07
CA GLU A 74 -17.96 44.33 32.00
C GLU A 74 -19.20 44.72 32.80
N SER A 75 -20.21 43.85 32.87
CA SER A 75 -21.15 43.74 34.01
C SER A 75 -22.11 42.55 33.82
N THR A 76 -22.02 41.59 34.73
CA THR A 76 -22.95 40.48 35.04
C THR A 76 -24.03 40.98 36.03
N PRO A 77 -25.10 40.23 36.43
CA PRO A 77 -26.18 39.53 35.69
C PRO A 77 -27.63 39.91 36.15
N GLN A 78 -28.63 39.25 35.52
CA GLN A 78 -30.05 38.97 35.90
C GLN A 78 -31.18 39.90 35.36
N PRO A 79 -32.44 39.42 35.26
CA PRO A 79 -32.94 38.18 34.64
C PRO A 79 -34.09 38.44 33.62
N GLU A 80 -34.37 37.45 32.77
CA GLU A 80 -35.59 37.12 31.96
C GLU A 80 -36.78 38.11 31.80
N PRO A 81 -37.43 38.18 30.61
CA PRO A 81 -38.18 37.03 30.06
C PRO A 81 -38.06 36.74 28.57
N GLU A 82 -38.47 35.52 28.27
CA GLU A 82 -38.43 34.73 27.04
C GLU A 82 -39.15 35.38 25.85
N VAL A 83 -38.50 35.34 24.68
CA VAL A 83 -39.16 35.50 23.37
C VAL A 83 -38.63 34.39 22.45
N PRO A 84 -39.50 33.60 21.80
CA PRO A 84 -39.08 32.39 21.11
C PRO A 84 -38.37 32.76 19.80
N LYS A 85 -37.03 32.67 19.79
CA LYS A 85 -36.26 32.69 18.55
C LYS A 85 -36.56 31.41 17.79
N LYS A 86 -37.38 31.51 16.75
CA LYS A 86 -37.53 30.49 15.70
C LYS A 86 -36.17 30.25 15.04
N ARG A 87 -35.37 29.36 15.64
CA ARG A 87 -34.30 28.66 14.92
C ARG A 87 -35.00 27.68 13.99
N LEU A 88 -34.91 27.95 12.70
CA LEU A 88 -35.26 27.01 11.65
C LEU A 88 -34.23 25.86 11.70
N GLN A 89 -34.45 24.92 12.62
CA GLN A 89 -33.81 23.62 12.56
C GLN A 89 -34.41 22.90 11.36
N PHE A 90 -33.65 22.79 10.27
CA PHE A 90 -33.95 21.80 9.26
C PHE A 90 -33.86 20.45 9.95
N LYS A 91 -35.01 19.89 10.32
CA LYS A 91 -35.14 18.49 10.67
C LYS A 91 -34.76 17.70 9.42
N THR A 92 -33.51 17.29 9.31
CA THR A 92 -33.13 16.15 8.46
C THR A 92 -33.59 14.88 9.16
N SER A 93 -34.90 14.75 9.33
CA SER A 93 -35.57 13.50 9.72
C SER A 93 -36.18 12.94 8.46
N THR A 94 -35.34 12.41 7.57
CA THR A 94 -35.82 11.44 6.60
C THR A 94 -35.76 10.11 7.32
N ASP A 95 -36.84 9.79 8.04
CA ASP A 95 -37.06 8.46 8.58
C ASP A 95 -37.38 7.56 7.38
N ALA A 96 -36.33 7.15 6.67
CA ALA A 96 -36.44 6.22 5.55
C ALA A 96 -36.81 4.86 6.15
N SER A 97 -37.87 4.24 5.61
CA SER A 97 -38.25 2.89 6.03
C SER A 97 -37.06 1.94 5.92
N GLU A 98 -36.91 1.03 6.87
CA GLU A 98 -35.81 0.06 6.91
C GLU A 98 -35.73 -0.75 5.61
N GLU A 99 -36.87 -1.03 4.98
CA GLU A 99 -36.94 -1.70 3.67
C GLU A 99 -36.27 -0.88 2.55
N GLN A 100 -36.47 0.45 2.56
CA GLN A 100 -35.85 1.34 1.58
C GLN A 100 -34.34 1.43 1.79
N VAL A 101 -33.89 1.42 3.06
CA VAL A 101 -32.47 1.38 3.42
C VAL A 101 -31.83 0.07 2.91
N ILE A 102 -32.48 -1.07 3.15
CA ILE A 102 -32.00 -2.38 2.69
C ILE A 102 -31.94 -2.44 1.16
N GLU A 103 -32.97 -1.95 0.47
CA GLU A 103 -32.98 -1.91 -1.00
C GLU A 103 -31.86 -1.01 -1.54
N ALA A 104 -31.63 0.15 -0.92
CA ALA A 104 -30.53 1.04 -1.28
C ALA A 104 -29.17 0.37 -1.06
N MET A 105 -28.97 -0.33 0.06
CA MET A 105 -27.75 -1.07 0.35
C MET A 105 -27.48 -2.14 -0.73
N ARG A 106 -28.49 -2.94 -1.11
CA ARG A 106 -28.35 -3.96 -2.17
C ARG A 106 -27.98 -3.34 -3.53
N LYS A 107 -28.58 -2.19 -3.88
CA LYS A 107 -28.22 -1.44 -5.09
C LYS A 107 -26.76 -0.98 -5.04
N ILE A 108 -26.30 -0.45 -3.90
CA ILE A 108 -24.90 -0.06 -3.70
C ILE A 108 -23.98 -1.27 -3.84
N THR A 109 -24.29 -2.42 -3.23
CA THR A 109 -23.51 -3.67 -3.34
C THR A 109 -23.30 -4.09 -4.81
N SER A 110 -24.31 -3.93 -5.67
CA SER A 110 -24.18 -4.23 -7.11
C SER A 110 -23.25 -3.25 -7.85
N HIS A 111 -23.25 -1.99 -7.45
CA HIS A 111 -22.51 -0.93 -8.15
C HIS A 111 -21.07 -0.81 -7.66
N ILE A 112 -20.78 -1.18 -6.42
CA ILE A 112 -19.45 -1.04 -5.83
C ILE A 112 -18.41 -1.97 -6.47
N LYS A 113 -18.82 -3.11 -7.04
CA LYS A 113 -17.93 -4.02 -7.78
C LYS A 113 -17.37 -3.40 -9.07
N ASN A 114 -18.01 -2.36 -9.61
CA ASN A 114 -17.61 -1.74 -10.87
C ASN A 114 -16.69 -0.54 -10.59
N PRO A 115 -15.43 -0.54 -11.07
CA PRO A 115 -14.46 0.52 -10.74
C PRO A 115 -14.91 1.91 -11.18
N SER A 116 -15.62 2.03 -12.31
CA SER A 116 -16.15 3.30 -12.80
C SER A 116 -17.29 3.87 -11.94
N LYS A 117 -18.00 3.02 -11.21
CA LYS A 117 -19.11 3.42 -10.31
C LYS A 117 -18.71 3.42 -8.85
N PHE A 118 -17.53 2.86 -8.52
CA PHE A 118 -17.03 2.70 -7.17
C PHE A 118 -17.04 4.01 -6.38
N SER A 119 -16.42 5.07 -6.92
CA SER A 119 -16.32 6.38 -6.24
C SER A 119 -17.67 6.99 -5.86
N LYS A 120 -18.72 6.74 -6.64
CA LYS A 120 -20.07 7.23 -6.32
C LYS A 120 -20.77 6.30 -5.32
N ALA A 121 -20.64 5.00 -5.51
CA ALA A 121 -21.20 3.99 -4.61
C ALA A 121 -20.60 4.07 -3.19
N SER A 122 -19.28 4.24 -3.07
CA SER A 122 -18.58 4.40 -1.79
C SER A 122 -19.07 5.64 -1.03
N LYS A 123 -19.22 6.77 -1.72
CA LYS A 123 -19.78 8.00 -1.12
C LYS A 123 -21.21 7.82 -0.62
N LEU A 124 -22.03 7.07 -1.35
CA LEU A 124 -23.38 6.74 -0.89
C LEU A 124 -23.35 5.82 0.34
N ALA A 125 -22.47 4.83 0.38
CA ALA A 125 -22.29 3.97 1.55
C ALA A 125 -21.84 4.77 2.79
N ILE A 126 -20.90 5.71 2.63
CA ILE A 126 -20.48 6.63 3.70
C ILE A 126 -21.65 7.48 4.19
N ARG A 127 -22.53 7.93 3.28
CA ARG A 127 -23.73 8.69 3.67
C ARG A 127 -24.72 7.86 4.49
N LEU A 128 -24.83 6.55 4.22
CA LEU A 128 -25.65 5.65 5.05
C LEU A 128 -25.09 5.53 6.47
N ILE A 129 -23.76 5.48 6.62
CA ILE A 129 -23.10 5.50 7.93
C ILE A 129 -23.39 6.83 8.65
N GLN A 130 -23.16 7.97 7.98
CA GLN A 130 -23.36 9.30 8.56
C GLN A 130 -24.82 9.58 8.94
N ALA A 131 -25.77 8.95 8.24
CA ALA A 131 -27.20 9.04 8.54
C ALA A 131 -27.63 8.12 9.69
N GLY A 132 -26.74 7.29 10.25
CA GLY A 132 -27.08 6.32 11.29
C GLY A 132 -27.98 5.18 10.78
N SER A 133 -27.98 4.91 9.47
CA SER A 133 -28.83 3.88 8.86
C SER A 133 -28.26 2.46 9.00
N VAL A 134 -27.03 2.33 9.49
CA VAL A 134 -26.38 1.06 9.82
C VAL A 134 -26.69 0.73 11.27
N LYS A 135 -27.62 -0.19 11.50
CA LYS A 135 -28.04 -0.72 12.80
C LYS A 135 -27.72 -2.22 12.85
N PRO A 136 -27.78 -2.88 14.02
CA PRO A 136 -27.59 -4.34 14.11
C PRO A 136 -28.48 -5.15 13.16
N GLU A 137 -29.67 -4.66 12.82
CA GLU A 137 -30.61 -5.32 11.91
C GLU A 137 -30.19 -5.17 10.43
N THR A 138 -29.54 -4.05 10.08
CA THR A 138 -29.10 -3.74 8.69
C THR A 138 -27.60 -3.97 8.46
N SER A 139 -26.84 -4.29 9.51
CA SER A 139 -25.38 -4.43 9.49
C SER A 139 -24.89 -5.49 8.50
N SER A 140 -25.61 -6.60 8.38
CA SER A 140 -25.29 -7.68 7.41
C SER A 140 -25.30 -7.19 5.96
N TYR A 141 -26.25 -6.33 5.59
CA TYR A 141 -26.31 -5.72 4.26
C TYR A 141 -25.18 -4.73 4.05
N PHE A 142 -24.81 -3.98 5.09
CA PHE A 142 -23.67 -3.08 5.03
C PHE A 142 -22.34 -3.83 4.88
N ILE A 143 -22.15 -4.94 5.60
CA ILE A 143 -20.98 -5.81 5.43
C ILE A 143 -20.91 -6.38 4.02
N ALA A 144 -22.04 -6.78 3.44
CA ALA A 144 -22.08 -7.23 2.05
C ALA A 144 -21.61 -6.14 1.05
N ILE A 145 -21.83 -4.85 1.34
CA ILE A 145 -21.26 -3.74 0.53
C ILE A 145 -19.73 -3.74 0.64
N LEU A 146 -19.19 -3.85 1.86
CA LEU A 146 -17.73 -3.84 2.08
C LEU A 146 -17.06 -5.07 1.47
N GLU A 147 -17.67 -6.25 1.61
CA GLU A 147 -17.21 -7.49 1.00
C GLU A 147 -17.19 -7.36 -0.52
N ALA A 148 -18.29 -6.87 -1.13
CA ALA A 148 -18.35 -6.65 -2.56
C ALA A 148 -17.30 -5.64 -3.07
N ALA A 149 -16.94 -4.64 -2.27
CA ALA A 149 -15.83 -3.75 -2.59
C ALA A 149 -14.50 -4.51 -2.62
N MET A 150 -14.22 -5.29 -1.58
CA MET A 150 -12.95 -6.03 -1.44
C MET A 150 -12.82 -7.22 -2.40
N SER A 151 -13.94 -7.76 -2.91
CA SER A 151 -13.96 -8.78 -3.97
C SER A 151 -13.89 -8.20 -5.39
N SER A 152 -13.76 -6.88 -5.55
CA SER A 152 -13.65 -6.27 -6.87
C SER A 152 -12.29 -6.59 -7.51
N LYS A 153 -12.23 -6.63 -8.85
CA LYS A 153 -10.99 -6.93 -9.59
C LYS A 153 -9.91 -5.85 -9.42
N THR A 154 -10.31 -4.64 -9.04
CA THR A 154 -9.38 -3.51 -8.88
C THR A 154 -8.82 -3.53 -7.46
N SER A 155 -7.49 -3.52 -7.34
CA SER A 155 -6.84 -3.44 -6.02
C SER A 155 -7.29 -2.18 -5.27
N CYS A 156 -7.59 -2.32 -3.98
CA CYS A 156 -7.91 -1.21 -3.08
C CYS A 156 -6.76 -0.20 -2.90
N THR A 157 -5.54 -0.57 -3.32
CA THR A 157 -4.35 0.31 -3.30
C THR A 157 -4.09 1.02 -4.63
N ASP A 158 -4.94 0.83 -5.64
CA ASP A 158 -4.78 1.50 -6.92
C ASP A 158 -4.96 3.02 -6.79
N ARG A 159 -4.11 3.78 -7.47
CA ARG A 159 -4.00 5.24 -7.34
C ARG A 159 -5.31 5.96 -7.61
N LEU A 160 -6.14 5.43 -8.52
CA LEU A 160 -7.39 6.07 -8.95
C LEU A 160 -8.50 5.95 -7.90
N VAL A 161 -8.52 4.86 -7.12
CA VAL A 161 -9.63 4.52 -6.21
C VAL A 161 -9.22 4.48 -4.74
N ARG A 162 -7.91 4.48 -4.43
CA ARG A 162 -7.39 4.37 -3.06
C ARG A 162 -7.98 5.38 -2.07
N ALA A 163 -8.23 6.61 -2.51
CA ALA A 163 -8.78 7.65 -1.64
C ALA A 163 -10.23 7.35 -1.24
N ASP A 164 -11.03 6.83 -2.17
CA ASP A 164 -12.41 6.43 -1.92
C ASP A 164 -12.47 5.14 -1.07
N TYR A 165 -11.56 4.18 -1.29
CA TYR A 165 -11.39 3.01 -0.41
C TYR A 165 -11.03 3.43 1.01
N HIS A 166 -9.99 4.25 1.15
CA HIS A 166 -9.56 4.76 2.44
C HIS A 166 -10.72 5.46 3.17
N ALA A 167 -11.45 6.35 2.50
CA ALA A 167 -12.58 7.05 3.10
C ALA A 167 -13.72 6.11 3.55
N LEU A 168 -14.06 5.12 2.72
CA LEU A 168 -15.12 4.15 3.03
C LEU A 168 -14.77 3.30 4.25
N PHE A 169 -13.57 2.70 4.27
CA PHE A 169 -13.14 1.83 5.37
C PHE A 169 -12.76 2.59 6.64
N SER A 170 -12.36 3.86 6.53
CA SER A 170 -12.24 4.74 7.69
C SER A 170 -13.61 5.02 8.32
N ALA A 171 -14.61 5.39 7.52
CA ALA A 171 -15.97 5.64 8.02
C ALA A 171 -16.65 4.37 8.54
N ALA A 172 -16.34 3.20 7.98
CA ALA A 172 -16.87 1.92 8.45
C ALA A 172 -16.45 1.58 9.88
N GLN A 173 -15.35 2.16 10.40
CA GLN A 173 -14.95 1.95 11.79
C GLN A 173 -15.93 2.57 12.78
N ASP A 174 -16.66 3.64 12.40
CA ASP A 174 -17.63 4.31 13.27
C ASP A 174 -18.86 3.43 13.60
N VAL A 175 -19.11 2.39 12.81
CA VAL A 175 -20.25 1.46 12.98
C VAL A 175 -19.82 0.10 13.54
N THR A 176 -18.57 -0.02 14.00
CA THR A 176 -18.00 -1.28 14.51
C THR A 176 -18.82 -1.84 15.68
N GLU A 177 -19.44 -1.00 16.50
CA GLU A 177 -20.27 -1.43 17.63
C GLU A 177 -21.51 -2.23 17.19
N CYS A 178 -22.05 -1.96 16.00
CA CYS A 178 -23.20 -2.65 15.43
C CYS A 178 -22.86 -4.00 14.79
N LEU A 179 -21.58 -4.35 14.70
CA LEU A 179 -21.08 -5.56 14.03
C LEU A 179 -20.91 -6.71 15.02
N ASP A 180 -21.12 -7.92 14.52
CA ASP A 180 -20.77 -9.14 15.25
C ASP A 180 -19.24 -9.36 15.30
N LYS A 181 -18.80 -10.41 15.99
CA LYS A 181 -17.36 -10.69 16.16
C LYS A 181 -16.67 -11.04 14.83
N SER A 182 -17.29 -11.83 13.96
CA SER A 182 -16.67 -12.27 12.70
C SER A 182 -16.61 -11.11 11.69
N GLN A 183 -17.64 -10.27 11.65
CA GLN A 183 -17.69 -9.03 10.88
C GLN A 183 -16.65 -8.01 11.37
N LYS A 184 -16.43 -7.88 12.69
CA LYS A 184 -15.35 -7.06 13.26
C LYS A 184 -13.98 -7.54 12.81
N ASN A 185 -13.78 -8.86 12.80
CA ASN A 185 -12.54 -9.49 12.32
C ASN A 185 -12.31 -9.17 10.82
N LEU A 186 -13.34 -9.31 9.98
CA LEU A 186 -13.26 -8.94 8.56
C LEU A 186 -12.96 -7.46 8.35
N LEU A 187 -13.68 -6.57 9.05
CA LEU A 187 -13.45 -5.14 8.98
C LEU A 187 -12.03 -4.78 9.42
N THR A 188 -11.49 -5.44 10.43
CA THR A 188 -10.10 -5.25 10.87
C THR A 188 -9.12 -5.57 9.75
N ILE A 189 -9.28 -6.72 9.07
CA ILE A 189 -8.43 -7.11 7.93
C ILE A 189 -8.55 -6.09 6.80
N TRP A 190 -9.77 -5.70 6.43
CA TRP A 190 -10.00 -4.76 5.34
C TRP A 190 -9.49 -3.37 5.65
N THR A 191 -9.56 -2.92 6.91
CA THR A 191 -8.95 -1.67 7.35
C THR A 191 -7.43 -1.70 7.18
N ILE A 192 -6.76 -2.81 7.51
CA ILE A 192 -5.32 -2.95 7.23
C ILE A 192 -5.06 -2.83 5.72
N LYS A 193 -5.82 -3.55 4.89
CA LYS A 193 -5.64 -3.57 3.42
C LYS A 193 -6.01 -2.23 2.74
N ALA A 194 -7.04 -1.52 3.20
CA ALA A 194 -7.61 -0.36 2.52
C ALA A 194 -7.30 1.00 3.16
N VAL A 195 -6.95 1.04 4.45
CA VAL A 195 -6.60 2.27 5.17
C VAL A 195 -5.09 2.30 5.42
N VAL A 196 -4.58 1.35 6.21
CA VAL A 196 -3.17 1.32 6.62
C VAL A 196 -2.24 1.19 5.42
N ALA A 197 -2.54 0.28 4.48
CA ALA A 197 -1.76 0.15 3.26
C ALA A 197 -1.78 1.42 2.39
N ASN A 198 -2.90 2.14 2.36
CA ASN A 198 -3.06 3.36 1.58
C ASN A 198 -2.35 4.56 2.21
N ASP A 199 -2.28 4.63 3.54
CA ASP A 199 -1.52 5.64 4.27
C ASP A 199 -0.02 5.58 3.98
N LEU A 200 0.52 4.41 3.61
CA LEU A 200 1.92 4.27 3.21
C LEU A 200 2.25 4.94 1.86
N PHE A 201 1.24 5.28 1.06
CA PHE A 201 1.43 6.05 -0.17
C PHE A 201 1.30 7.57 0.02
N THR A 202 1.34 8.04 1.27
CA THR A 202 1.39 9.46 1.59
C THR A 202 2.72 10.11 1.19
N ASP A 203 2.68 11.43 1.03
CA ASP A 203 3.86 12.30 0.93
C ASP A 203 4.12 13.06 2.24
N ASP A 204 3.33 12.79 3.29
CA ASP A 204 3.52 13.33 4.64
C ASP A 204 4.32 12.36 5.52
N SER A 205 5.51 12.80 5.91
CA SER A 205 6.41 12.05 6.78
C SER A 205 5.82 11.69 8.15
N PHE A 206 4.96 12.54 8.70
CA PHE A 206 4.35 12.30 10.00
C PHE A 206 3.32 11.19 9.90
N MET A 207 2.43 11.26 8.90
CA MET A 207 1.46 10.22 8.63
C MET A 207 2.13 8.88 8.35
N PHE A 208 3.17 8.85 7.51
CA PHE A 208 3.91 7.62 7.23
C PHE A 208 4.53 7.01 8.51
N SER A 209 5.11 7.83 9.37
CA SER A 209 5.72 7.39 10.63
C SER A 209 4.68 6.87 11.63
N LYS A 210 3.52 7.53 11.70
CA LYS A 210 2.37 7.10 12.49
C LYS A 210 1.88 5.72 12.03
N THR A 211 1.66 5.55 10.73
CA THR A 211 1.22 4.29 10.13
C THR A 211 2.26 3.18 10.34
N ALA A 212 3.54 3.48 10.21
CA ALA A 212 4.62 2.52 10.51
C ALA A 212 4.61 2.09 11.99
N THR A 213 4.29 3.01 12.92
CA THR A 213 4.18 2.68 14.34
C THR A 213 2.98 1.77 14.60
N GLN A 214 1.83 2.05 13.99
CA GLN A 214 0.64 1.19 14.06
C GLN A 214 0.92 -0.22 13.50
N LEU A 215 1.68 -0.32 12.41
CA LEU A 215 2.10 -1.61 11.86
C LEU A 215 3.02 -2.38 12.83
N LYS A 216 3.95 -1.70 13.50
CA LYS A 216 4.80 -2.34 14.51
C LYS A 216 3.96 -2.92 15.65
N GLU A 217 3.04 -2.13 16.18
CA GLU A 217 2.11 -2.57 17.24
C GLU A 217 1.30 -3.78 16.76
N ALA A 218 0.71 -3.71 15.57
CA ALA A 218 -0.08 -4.80 15.00
C ALA A 218 0.74 -6.10 14.81
N ILE A 219 2.03 -5.99 14.49
CA ILE A 219 2.96 -7.14 14.39
C ILE A 219 3.28 -7.70 15.79
N SER A 220 3.55 -6.84 16.77
CA SER A 220 3.81 -7.25 18.16
C SER A 220 2.61 -7.97 18.79
N ASP A 221 1.40 -7.58 18.41
CA ASP A 221 0.15 -8.16 18.90
C ASP A 221 -0.21 -9.51 18.25
N LEU A 222 0.48 -9.94 17.19
CA LEU A 222 0.23 -11.24 16.56
C LEU A 222 0.64 -12.39 17.47
N PRO A 223 -0.15 -13.48 17.60
CA PRO A 223 0.33 -14.68 18.27
C PRO A 223 1.49 -15.34 17.49
N VAL A 224 2.37 -16.05 18.21
CA VAL A 224 3.44 -16.86 17.60
C VAL A 224 2.82 -17.87 16.64
N SER A 225 3.39 -18.02 15.44
CA SER A 225 2.88 -18.97 14.44
C SER A 225 3.27 -20.39 14.83
N THR A 226 2.32 -21.31 14.73
CA THR A 226 2.48 -22.74 14.99
C THR A 226 2.72 -23.53 13.70
N GLU A 227 3.12 -24.79 13.80
CA GLU A 227 3.28 -25.68 12.64
C GLU A 227 1.95 -25.96 11.92
N GLU A 228 0.83 -25.88 12.64
CA GLU A 228 -0.51 -26.03 12.07
C GLU A 228 -0.85 -24.83 11.16
N ASP A 229 -0.52 -23.60 11.60
CA ASP A 229 -0.66 -22.40 10.76
C ASP A 229 0.16 -22.52 9.46
N ASP A 230 1.36 -23.12 9.53
CA ASP A 230 2.24 -23.33 8.38
C ASP A 230 1.65 -24.33 7.37
N ALA A 231 1.05 -25.42 7.87
CA ALA A 231 0.39 -26.42 7.03
C ALA A 231 -0.87 -25.86 6.35
N GLU A 232 -1.68 -25.08 7.07
CA GLU A 232 -2.86 -24.43 6.54
C GLU A 232 -2.49 -23.40 5.45
N GLU A 233 -1.42 -22.62 5.67
CA GLU A 233 -0.92 -21.69 4.67
C GLU A 233 -0.58 -22.40 3.36
N ALA A 234 0.23 -23.45 3.45
CA ALA A 234 0.66 -24.24 2.31
C ALA A 234 -0.53 -24.91 1.58
N ALA A 235 -1.58 -25.32 2.30
CA ALA A 235 -2.78 -25.89 1.71
C ALA A 235 -3.54 -24.86 0.87
N ALA A 236 -3.88 -23.68 1.40
CA ALA A 236 -4.68 -22.74 0.60
C ALA A 236 -3.88 -22.07 -0.53
N LEU A 237 -2.54 -21.98 -0.46
CA LEU A 237 -1.76 -21.60 -1.64
C LEU A 237 -1.87 -22.63 -2.76
N LYS A 238 -1.92 -23.93 -2.44
CA LYS A 238 -2.16 -24.97 -3.45
C LYS A 238 -3.56 -24.83 -4.05
N GLU A 239 -4.57 -24.52 -3.25
CA GLU A 239 -5.93 -24.28 -3.75
C GLU A 239 -6.01 -23.07 -4.68
N GLU A 240 -5.38 -21.95 -4.32
CA GLU A 240 -5.32 -20.76 -5.18
C GLU A 240 -4.55 -21.05 -6.48
N ALA A 241 -3.45 -21.79 -6.43
CA ALA A 241 -2.71 -22.20 -7.61
C ALA A 241 -3.54 -23.12 -8.55
N VAL A 242 -4.40 -23.97 -8.00
CA VAL A 242 -5.31 -24.82 -8.79
C VAL A 242 -6.42 -24.00 -9.44
N LYS A 243 -6.95 -22.98 -8.75
CA LYS A 243 -7.96 -22.07 -9.33
C LYS A 243 -7.42 -21.25 -10.50
N ASP A 244 -6.14 -20.84 -10.44
CA ASP A 244 -5.51 -20.01 -11.48
C ASP A 244 -5.19 -20.79 -12.78
N ILE A 245 -5.14 -22.14 -12.73
CA ILE A 245 -4.92 -23.00 -13.90
C ILE A 245 -6.24 -23.31 -14.65
N GLY A 246 -7.40 -23.10 -14.01
CA GLY A 246 -8.71 -23.52 -14.53
C GLY A 246 -9.41 -22.56 -15.49
N ASP A 247 -8.94 -21.33 -15.68
CA ASP A 247 -9.64 -20.30 -16.48
C ASP A 247 -9.10 -20.16 -17.91
N GLY A 248 -8.96 -21.28 -18.63
CA GLY A 248 -8.53 -21.22 -20.03
C GLY A 248 -8.47 -22.53 -20.80
N GLN A 249 -9.60 -23.18 -21.08
CA GLN A 249 -9.91 -23.73 -22.42
C GLN A 249 -11.31 -24.36 -22.46
N THR A 250 -12.25 -23.68 -23.12
CA THR A 250 -13.42 -24.33 -23.73
C THR A 250 -13.34 -24.16 -25.25
N THR A 251 -12.84 -25.19 -25.93
CA THR A 251 -13.27 -25.53 -27.29
C THR A 251 -13.49 -27.02 -27.32
N HIS A 252 -14.78 -27.36 -27.33
CA HIS A 252 -15.32 -28.66 -27.65
C HIS A 252 -14.96 -28.98 -29.11
N ASP A 253 -14.40 -30.15 -29.40
CA ASP A 253 -14.85 -30.91 -30.58
C ASP A 253 -14.52 -32.39 -30.45
N VAL A 254 -15.48 -33.17 -30.95
CA VAL A 254 -15.70 -34.60 -30.75
C VAL A 254 -14.92 -35.42 -31.78
N ALA A 255 -14.29 -36.52 -31.36
CA ALA A 255 -14.12 -37.70 -32.20
C ALA A 255 -13.97 -38.97 -31.36
N GLU A 256 -14.71 -39.97 -31.79
CA GLU A 256 -15.09 -41.23 -31.15
C GLU A 256 -14.14 -42.40 -31.52
N ALA A 257 -14.28 -43.51 -30.79
CA ALA A 257 -13.77 -44.88 -31.01
C ALA A 257 -12.31 -45.17 -30.54
N SER A 258 -11.99 -46.24 -29.79
CA SER A 258 -12.67 -47.53 -29.56
C SER A 258 -11.92 -48.39 -28.49
N SER A 259 -12.68 -49.25 -27.78
CA SER A 259 -12.32 -50.57 -27.16
C SER A 259 -11.25 -50.63 -26.03
N ALA A 260 -11.31 -51.44 -24.97
CA ALA A 260 -12.25 -52.44 -24.43
C ALA A 260 -11.75 -52.94 -23.03
N GLY A 261 -12.67 -53.48 -22.19
CA GLY A 261 -12.45 -54.36 -21.02
C GLY A 261 -11.98 -53.67 -19.72
N ASP A 262 -12.52 -53.87 -18.51
CA ASP A 262 -13.34 -54.96 -17.94
C ASP A 262 -14.23 -54.46 -16.79
N GLN A 263 -15.29 -55.24 -16.50
CA GLN A 263 -16.39 -55.02 -15.55
C GLN A 263 -16.01 -55.16 -14.06
N GLU A 264 -16.78 -54.49 -13.18
CA GLU A 264 -17.63 -55.18 -12.18
C GLU A 264 -18.62 -54.21 -11.48
N ASP A 265 -19.88 -54.28 -11.94
CA ASP A 265 -21.16 -54.28 -11.24
C ASP A 265 -21.35 -53.55 -9.89
N GLY A 266 -22.03 -52.40 -9.98
CA GLY A 266 -22.80 -51.78 -8.91
C GLY A 266 -24.00 -51.04 -9.51
N GLN A 267 -25.00 -51.82 -9.92
CA GLN A 267 -26.23 -51.40 -10.59
C GLN A 267 -26.91 -50.24 -9.84
N SER A 268 -26.75 -49.01 -10.33
CA SER A 268 -27.45 -47.85 -9.79
C SER A 268 -28.86 -47.80 -10.37
N ASP A 269 -29.85 -47.85 -9.49
CA ASP A 269 -31.29 -47.87 -9.80
C ASP A 269 -31.71 -46.72 -10.73
N PRO A 270 -32.15 -47.00 -11.97
CA PRO A 270 -32.50 -45.97 -12.95
C PRO A 270 -33.80 -45.22 -12.64
N PHE A 271 -34.53 -45.58 -11.57
CA PHE A 271 -35.76 -44.90 -11.15
C PHE A 271 -35.67 -44.19 -9.78
N GLY A 272 -34.52 -44.24 -9.10
CA GLY A 272 -34.27 -43.44 -7.88
C GLY A 272 -35.24 -43.71 -6.72
N LEU A 273 -35.75 -44.94 -6.62
CA LEU A 273 -36.76 -45.32 -5.61
C LEU A 273 -36.14 -45.64 -4.24
N ASP A 274 -34.83 -45.89 -4.18
CA ASP A 274 -34.10 -46.12 -2.92
C ASP A 274 -34.06 -44.90 -1.99
N ALA A 275 -34.40 -43.70 -2.49
CA ALA A 275 -34.58 -42.50 -1.67
C ALA A 275 -35.89 -42.49 -0.86
N LEU A 276 -36.82 -43.42 -1.13
CA LEU A 276 -38.15 -43.44 -0.50
C LEU A 276 -38.31 -44.52 0.58
N ILE A 277 -37.25 -45.27 0.91
CA ILE A 277 -37.25 -46.23 2.01
C ILE A 277 -36.50 -45.62 3.20
N PRO A 278 -37.17 -45.20 4.29
CA PRO A 278 -36.48 -44.75 5.49
C PRO A 278 -35.75 -45.92 6.14
N SER A 279 -34.42 -45.95 6.06
CA SER A 279 -33.61 -46.91 6.84
C SER A 279 -33.66 -46.51 8.32
N CYS A 280 -34.56 -47.15 9.05
CA CYS A 280 -34.65 -47.06 10.50
C CYS A 280 -33.44 -47.78 11.13
N GLY A 281 -32.46 -47.00 11.59
CA GLY A 281 -31.24 -47.50 12.22
C GLY A 281 -30.85 -46.74 13.51
N LYS A 282 -31.60 -47.03 14.59
CA LYS A 282 -31.21 -47.00 16.02
C LYS A 282 -30.62 -45.71 16.66
N LYS A 283 -31.47 -45.15 17.54
CA LYS A 283 -31.16 -44.32 18.73
C LYS A 283 -29.84 -44.68 19.43
N ASN A 284 -28.96 -43.69 19.66
CA ASN A 284 -28.57 -43.19 21.01
C ASN A 284 -27.46 -42.13 20.90
N GLY A 285 -27.57 -41.02 21.65
CA GLY A 285 -26.44 -40.10 21.90
C GLY A 285 -26.63 -38.62 21.57
N LYS A 286 -27.84 -38.06 21.63
CA LYS A 286 -28.10 -36.63 21.36
C LYS A 286 -28.10 -35.82 22.66
N THR A 287 -26.93 -35.31 23.11
CA THR A 287 -26.79 -34.04 23.90
C THR A 287 -25.35 -33.64 24.30
N LYS A 288 -24.30 -34.03 23.55
CA LYS A 288 -22.93 -33.49 23.81
C LYS A 288 -22.19 -32.93 22.58
N ILE A 289 -22.59 -33.34 21.37
CA ILE A 289 -21.91 -33.00 20.11
C ILE A 289 -22.06 -31.52 19.70
N ARG A 290 -23.10 -30.82 20.16
CA ARG A 290 -23.38 -29.44 19.69
C ARG A 290 -22.48 -28.37 20.32
N LYS A 291 -21.84 -28.66 21.45
CA LYS A 291 -20.94 -27.71 22.13
C LYS A 291 -19.53 -27.79 21.56
N ASP A 292 -19.04 -29.00 21.29
CA ASP A 292 -17.70 -29.22 20.74
C ASP A 292 -17.59 -28.66 19.31
N LEU A 293 -18.63 -28.84 18.47
CA LEU A 293 -18.67 -28.32 17.10
C LEU A 293 -18.70 -26.79 17.02
N ALA A 294 -19.29 -26.11 18.01
CA ALA A 294 -19.34 -24.64 18.03
C ALA A 294 -17.98 -24.04 18.42
N THR A 295 -17.27 -24.66 19.36
CA THR A 295 -15.88 -24.26 19.69
C THR A 295 -14.92 -24.49 18.52
N ASP A 296 -15.10 -25.57 17.76
CA ASP A 296 -14.26 -25.90 16.62
C ASP A 296 -14.39 -24.87 15.48
N VAL A 297 -15.64 -24.46 15.17
CA VAL A 297 -15.90 -23.41 14.17
C VAL A 297 -15.32 -22.06 14.59
N ASP A 298 -15.49 -21.65 15.86
CA ASP A 298 -14.93 -20.40 16.38
C ASP A 298 -13.38 -20.40 16.34
N THR A 299 -12.74 -21.56 16.56
CA THR A 299 -11.28 -21.68 16.46
C THR A 299 -10.81 -21.60 15.01
N GLU A 300 -11.51 -22.25 14.08
CA GLU A 300 -11.19 -22.20 12.65
C GLU A 300 -11.38 -20.80 12.06
N GLU A 301 -12.46 -20.09 12.44
CA GLU A 301 -12.66 -18.69 12.04
C GLU A 301 -11.54 -17.78 12.56
N ASN A 302 -11.09 -17.99 13.80
CA ASN A 302 -9.98 -17.26 14.36
C ASN A 302 -8.65 -17.55 13.63
N LYS A 303 -8.40 -18.82 13.25
CA LYS A 303 -7.20 -19.20 12.45
C LYS A 303 -7.21 -18.50 11.10
N ARG A 304 -8.34 -18.56 10.37
CA ARG A 304 -8.53 -17.84 9.09
C ARG A 304 -8.33 -16.33 9.24
N PHE A 305 -8.88 -15.74 10.30
CA PHE A 305 -8.68 -14.33 10.60
C PHE A 305 -7.19 -13.98 10.80
N LEU A 306 -6.47 -14.77 11.62
CA LEU A 306 -5.06 -14.56 11.88
C LEU A 306 -4.23 -14.68 10.60
N ARG A 307 -4.53 -15.69 9.77
CA ARG A 307 -3.89 -15.87 8.47
C ARG A 307 -4.07 -14.64 7.57
N SER A 308 -5.31 -14.20 7.37
CA SER A 308 -5.59 -13.02 6.54
C SER A 308 -5.01 -11.72 7.12
N LYS A 309 -4.96 -11.60 8.46
CA LYS A 309 -4.32 -10.47 9.14
C LYS A 309 -2.81 -10.46 8.88
N ARG A 310 -2.14 -11.62 9.00
CA ARG A 310 -0.70 -11.74 8.71
C ARG A 310 -0.40 -11.39 7.25
N GLU A 311 -1.17 -11.92 6.30
CA GLU A 311 -1.06 -11.61 4.87
C GLU A 311 -1.20 -10.11 4.59
N ALA A 312 -2.21 -9.45 5.19
CA ALA A 312 -2.42 -8.01 5.04
C ALA A 312 -1.23 -7.18 5.58
N LEU A 313 -0.61 -7.63 6.68
CA LEU A 313 0.58 -6.98 7.23
C LEU A 313 1.81 -7.16 6.33
N ILE A 314 2.00 -8.33 5.73
CA ILE A 314 3.06 -8.56 4.72
C ILE A 314 2.86 -7.62 3.53
N THR A 315 1.64 -7.50 3.00
CA THR A 315 1.35 -6.55 1.91
C THR A 315 1.73 -5.11 2.30
N CYS A 316 1.43 -4.68 3.53
CA CYS A 316 1.83 -3.36 4.02
C CYS A 316 3.35 -3.19 4.09
N LEU A 317 4.08 -4.21 4.57
CA LEU A 317 5.55 -4.18 4.62
C LEU A 317 6.16 -4.08 3.22
N GLU A 318 5.62 -4.80 2.24
CA GLU A 318 6.05 -4.71 0.84
C GLU A 318 5.80 -3.32 0.26
N ILE A 319 4.63 -2.72 0.51
CA ILE A 319 4.31 -1.36 0.06
C ILE A 319 5.29 -0.36 0.67
N ALA A 320 5.58 -0.47 1.97
CA ALA A 320 6.54 0.38 2.65
C ALA A 320 7.94 0.25 2.04
N ALA A 321 8.43 -0.97 1.80
CA ALA A 321 9.74 -1.20 1.19
C ALA A 321 9.86 -0.63 -0.23
N ARG A 322 8.79 -0.68 -1.05
CA ARG A 322 8.77 -0.04 -2.38
C ARG A 322 8.94 1.48 -2.32
N ARG A 323 8.67 2.10 -1.16
CA ARG A 323 8.87 3.54 -0.93
C ARG A 323 10.30 3.90 -0.49
N TYR A 324 11.21 2.94 -0.32
CA TYR A 324 12.59 3.20 0.14
C TYR A 324 13.38 4.15 -0.79
N LYS A 325 12.96 4.32 -2.04
CA LYS A 325 13.49 5.34 -2.96
C LYS A 325 13.27 6.78 -2.49
N VAL A 326 12.39 7.02 -1.52
CA VAL A 326 12.04 8.34 -1.00
C VAL A 326 12.91 8.63 0.24
N PRO A 327 13.84 9.61 0.21
CA PRO A 327 14.85 9.76 1.26
C PRO A 327 14.29 9.95 2.67
N TRP A 328 13.19 10.70 2.82
CA TRP A 328 12.65 11.03 4.14
C TRP A 328 12.02 9.83 4.87
N CYS A 329 11.62 8.75 4.18
CA CYS A 329 11.02 7.57 4.81
C CYS A 329 12.00 6.43 5.08
N GLN A 330 13.22 6.48 4.53
CA GLN A 330 14.20 5.37 4.59
C GLN A 330 14.45 4.87 6.01
N THR A 331 14.76 5.78 6.94
CA THR A 331 15.02 5.41 8.34
C THR A 331 13.80 4.77 9.01
N VAL A 332 12.59 5.21 8.68
CA VAL A 332 11.35 4.64 9.22
C VAL A 332 11.15 3.23 8.67
N ILE A 333 11.39 3.02 7.38
CA ILE A 333 11.33 1.69 6.73
C ILE A 333 12.37 0.75 7.34
N ASP A 334 13.60 1.22 7.55
CA ASP A 334 14.66 0.42 8.19
C ASP A 334 14.22 -0.10 9.55
N ILE A 335 13.63 0.78 10.38
CA ILE A 335 13.14 0.43 11.72
C ILE A 335 11.96 -0.53 11.63
N LEU A 336 11.01 -0.28 10.73
CA LEU A 336 9.80 -1.10 10.57
C LEU A 336 10.14 -2.53 10.10
N VAL A 337 10.95 -2.66 9.05
CA VAL A 337 11.30 -3.97 8.48
C VAL A 337 12.23 -4.73 9.43
N LYS A 338 13.15 -4.04 10.11
CA LYS A 338 13.94 -4.66 11.19
C LYS A 338 13.05 -5.22 12.30
N HIS A 339 12.05 -4.45 12.73
CA HIS A 339 11.10 -4.90 13.76
C HIS A 339 10.28 -6.12 13.32
N ALA A 340 9.85 -6.15 12.06
CA ALA A 340 9.16 -7.31 11.49
C ALA A 340 10.06 -8.56 11.48
N PHE A 341 11.35 -8.40 11.13
CA PHE A 341 12.33 -9.47 11.16
C PHE A 341 12.65 -9.97 12.58
N GLU A 342 12.75 -9.07 13.57
CA GLU A 342 12.91 -9.46 14.98
C GLU A 342 11.70 -10.25 15.52
N ASN A 343 10.52 -10.07 14.91
CA ASN A 343 9.29 -10.78 15.24
C ASN A 343 8.91 -11.85 14.19
N VAL A 344 9.88 -12.35 13.42
CA VAL A 344 9.63 -13.28 12.30
C VAL A 344 8.91 -14.57 12.74
N SER A 345 9.09 -15.03 13.98
CA SER A 345 8.40 -16.20 14.54
C SER A 345 6.87 -16.06 14.60
N ARG A 346 6.33 -14.83 14.56
CA ARG A 346 4.88 -14.55 14.55
C ARG A 346 4.24 -14.73 13.17
N PHE A 347 5.05 -14.85 12.13
CA PHE A 347 4.63 -15.14 10.76
C PHE A 347 4.76 -16.63 10.44
N THR A 348 4.01 -17.09 9.45
CA THR A 348 4.05 -18.46 8.94
C THR A 348 5.28 -18.70 8.05
N SER A 349 5.65 -19.96 7.81
CA SER A 349 6.88 -20.36 7.13
C SER A 349 7.18 -19.61 5.82
N GLN A 350 6.19 -19.41 4.95
CA GLN A 350 6.40 -18.70 3.68
C GLN A 350 6.48 -17.18 3.87
N GLN A 351 5.67 -16.64 4.79
CA GLN A 351 5.74 -15.24 5.19
C GLN A 351 7.08 -14.91 5.85
N ARG A 352 7.65 -15.84 6.63
CA ARG A 352 9.01 -15.70 7.19
C ARG A 352 10.03 -15.51 6.09
N GLN A 353 9.99 -16.34 5.05
CA GLN A 353 10.86 -16.18 3.89
C GLN A 353 10.65 -14.84 3.19
N ALA A 354 9.40 -14.36 3.08
CA ALA A 354 9.11 -13.04 2.51
C ALA A 354 9.72 -11.91 3.36
N VAL A 355 9.56 -11.96 4.68
CA VAL A 355 10.14 -10.99 5.63
C VAL A 355 11.67 -11.03 5.59
N GLU A 356 12.27 -12.22 5.52
CA GLU A 356 13.73 -12.39 5.41
C GLU A 356 14.28 -11.78 4.12
N LYS A 357 13.62 -12.05 2.99
CA LYS A 357 13.97 -11.44 1.69
C LYS A 357 13.83 -9.92 1.74
N LEU A 358 12.74 -9.42 2.33
CA LEU A 358 12.49 -7.99 2.49
C LEU A 358 13.58 -7.34 3.35
N TRP A 359 13.94 -7.98 4.47
CA TRP A 359 14.99 -7.50 5.36
C TRP A 359 16.36 -7.51 4.70
N ALA A 360 16.71 -8.56 3.96
CA ALA A 360 17.97 -8.62 3.22
C ALA A 360 18.09 -7.44 2.23
N SER A 361 17.02 -7.19 1.45
CA SER A 361 16.96 -6.08 0.50
C SER A 361 17.10 -4.71 1.18
N VAL A 362 16.30 -4.44 2.21
CA VAL A 362 16.33 -3.15 2.94
C VAL A 362 17.66 -2.96 3.66
N ARG A 363 18.20 -4.00 4.29
CA ARG A 363 19.50 -3.95 4.96
C ARG A 363 20.63 -3.63 3.99
N GLU A 364 20.60 -4.22 2.80
CA GLU A 364 21.59 -3.94 1.76
C GLU A 364 21.49 -2.48 1.29
N GLN A 365 20.28 -1.97 1.09
CA GLN A 365 20.05 -0.56 0.75
C GLN A 365 20.50 0.39 1.87
N HIS A 366 20.28 0.03 3.14
CA HIS A 366 20.78 0.77 4.30
C HIS A 366 22.30 0.83 4.35
N ILE A 367 22.97 -0.29 4.08
CA ILE A 367 24.43 -0.36 4.01
C ILE A 367 24.95 0.50 2.85
N ARG A 368 24.34 0.43 1.66
CA ARG A 368 24.72 1.28 0.50
C ARG A 368 24.60 2.77 0.83
N ARG A 369 23.48 3.16 1.46
CA ARG A 369 23.24 4.53 1.92
C ARG A 369 24.29 5.00 2.91
N LYS A 370 24.67 4.16 3.88
CA LYS A 370 25.76 4.48 4.83
C LYS A 370 27.14 4.60 4.17
N GLN A 371 27.37 3.88 3.08
CA GLN A 371 28.61 3.94 2.29
C GLN A 371 28.65 5.13 1.31
N GLY A 372 27.63 6.00 1.29
CA GLY A 372 27.56 7.11 0.33
C GLY A 372 27.35 6.66 -1.12
N LYS A 373 26.88 5.42 -1.33
CA LYS A 373 26.53 4.91 -2.66
C LYS A 373 25.05 5.16 -2.89
N SER A 374 24.73 5.90 -3.95
CA SER A 374 23.36 6.13 -4.40
C SER A 374 22.65 4.81 -4.73
N VAL A 375 21.32 4.84 -4.82
CA VAL A 375 20.47 3.71 -5.25
C VAL A 375 20.90 3.15 -6.62
N THR A 376 21.56 3.96 -7.45
CA THR A 376 22.11 3.58 -8.76
C THR A 376 23.53 2.99 -8.71
N GLY A 377 24.12 2.81 -7.51
CA GLY A 377 25.47 2.30 -7.33
C GLY A 377 26.60 3.31 -7.60
N LYS A 378 26.27 4.53 -8.04
CA LYS A 378 27.24 5.63 -8.17
C LYS A 378 27.51 6.25 -6.80
N LEU A 379 28.77 6.63 -6.56
CA LEU A 379 29.13 7.43 -5.38
C LEU A 379 28.33 8.73 -5.44
N ASP A 380 27.57 9.03 -4.40
CA ASP A 380 26.79 10.26 -4.31
C ASP A 380 27.78 11.40 -4.04
N VAL A 381 28.30 12.00 -5.11
CA VAL A 381 29.19 13.16 -5.01
C VAL A 381 28.37 14.26 -4.36
N THR A 382 28.73 14.63 -3.13
CA THR A 382 28.00 15.66 -2.40
C THR A 382 28.01 16.97 -3.18
N ALA A 383 26.98 17.80 -3.01
CA ALA A 383 26.93 19.11 -3.66
C ALA A 383 28.19 19.96 -3.39
N PHE A 384 28.81 19.74 -2.22
CA PHE A 384 30.10 20.32 -1.85
C PHE A 384 31.25 19.80 -2.71
N GLU A 385 31.40 18.49 -2.89
CA GLU A 385 32.43 17.90 -3.78
C GLU A 385 32.21 18.31 -5.24
N CYS A 386 30.95 18.36 -5.70
CA CYS A 386 30.63 18.90 -7.03
C CYS A 386 31.02 20.40 -7.17
N LEU A 387 30.86 21.20 -6.12
CA LEU A 387 31.31 22.60 -6.11
C LEU A 387 32.83 22.70 -6.01
N GLN A 388 33.45 21.82 -5.21
CA GLN A 388 34.89 21.74 -5.08
C GLN A 388 35.54 21.40 -6.41
N ASP A 389 35.05 20.40 -7.15
CA ASP A 389 35.55 20.06 -8.49
C ASP A 389 35.34 21.19 -9.49
N LYS A 390 34.20 21.90 -9.41
CA LYS A 390 33.93 23.08 -10.23
C LYS A 390 34.93 24.20 -9.96
N TYR A 391 35.22 24.50 -8.70
CA TYR A 391 36.12 25.60 -8.32
C TYR A 391 37.59 25.21 -8.27
N ALA A 392 37.93 23.92 -8.16
CA ALA A 392 39.30 23.43 -8.14
C ALA A 392 40.04 23.70 -9.46
N ASN A 393 39.30 23.70 -10.58
CA ASN A 393 39.83 24.00 -11.91
C ASN A 393 39.57 25.45 -12.34
N GLU A 394 38.88 26.24 -11.52
CA GLU A 394 38.55 27.63 -11.85
C GLU A 394 39.73 28.55 -11.51
N LYS A 395 40.25 29.27 -12.51
CA LYS A 395 41.39 30.17 -12.30
C LYS A 395 40.98 31.36 -11.43
N MET A 396 41.50 31.41 -10.21
CA MET A 396 41.39 32.59 -9.35
C MET A 396 42.20 33.74 -9.95
N SER A 397 41.53 34.85 -10.28
CA SER A 397 42.23 36.06 -10.73
C SER A 397 43.07 36.63 -9.58
N ILE A 398 44.24 37.20 -9.90
CA ILE A 398 45.20 37.81 -8.95
C ILE A 398 44.55 38.87 -8.03
N ARG A 399 43.37 39.39 -8.41
CA ARG A 399 42.55 40.31 -7.60
C ARG A 399 41.51 39.61 -6.68
N ARG A 400 41.62 38.30 -6.44
CA ARG A 400 40.69 37.48 -5.63
C ARG A 400 39.23 37.50 -6.10
N ALA A 401 38.98 37.66 -7.40
CA ALA A 401 37.65 37.52 -7.98
C ALA A 401 37.50 36.12 -8.61
N VAL A 402 36.40 35.44 -8.29
CA VAL A 402 36.02 34.14 -8.87
C VAL A 402 35.07 34.40 -10.04
N GLY A 403 35.38 33.87 -11.23
CA GLY A 403 34.61 34.08 -12.46
C GLY A 403 35.28 35.04 -13.45
N SER A 404 36.21 34.52 -14.26
CA SER A 404 36.79 35.25 -15.40
C SER A 404 35.98 35.02 -16.68
N SER A 405 34.65 35.07 -16.60
CA SER A 405 33.79 35.21 -17.78
C SER A 405 33.13 36.57 -17.69
N GLY A 406 33.73 37.55 -18.37
CA GLY A 406 33.44 38.98 -18.29
C GLY A 406 32.07 39.38 -18.82
N GLU A 407 31.00 38.89 -18.22
CA GLU A 407 29.63 39.25 -18.61
C GLU A 407 28.67 39.26 -17.41
N ARG A 408 28.97 40.06 -16.38
CA ARG A 408 27.92 40.56 -15.48
C ARG A 408 28.18 42.03 -15.16
N ARG A 409 27.33 42.90 -15.71
CA ARG A 409 27.09 44.24 -15.14
C ARG A 409 26.71 44.01 -13.68
N THR A 410 27.55 44.43 -12.76
CA THR A 410 27.18 44.61 -11.36
C THR A 410 26.06 45.64 -11.31
N GLN A 411 24.81 45.20 -11.16
CA GLN A 411 23.78 46.06 -10.60
C GLN A 411 24.14 46.26 -9.14
N GLN A 412 24.78 47.39 -8.88
CA GLN A 412 25.05 47.90 -7.54
C GLN A 412 23.69 48.20 -6.90
N TRP A 413 23.27 47.34 -5.98
CA TRP A 413 22.15 47.64 -5.09
C TRP A 413 22.59 48.77 -4.17
N LEU A 414 22.08 49.97 -4.43
CA LEU A 414 22.14 51.12 -3.54
C LEU A 414 20.71 51.35 -3.04
N GLY A 415 20.52 51.14 -1.72
CA GLY A 415 19.34 51.57 -0.96
C GLY A 415 18.17 50.62 -1.02
#